data_AF-A0A257T7E8-F1
#
_entry.id   AF-A0A257T7E8-F1
#
_cell.length_a   1.000
_cell.length_b   1.000
_cell.length_c   1.000
_cell.angle_alpha   90.00
_cell.angle_beta   90.00
_cell.angle_gamma   90.00
#
_symmetry.space_group_name_H-M   'P 1'
#
loop_
_entity.id
_entity.type
_entity.pdbx_description
1 polymer ?
#
loop_
_entity_poly.entity_id
_entity_poly.type
_entity_poly.pdbx_seq_one_letter_code
_entity_poly.pdbx_strand_id
1 'polypeptide(L)'
;LVPNPDEEDEEEENESFLQEEAPDFPLNDIVIQIDTSGKGGSSKGGKSGLTSASSPSISSHPLALLLSQLWRYKAQGASIEVHLGDGKLLEPDQFSSKDAQHAIFASAEANGTHTLTAVAWSSVQRVVVRGLQQLPKEWF
;
A
#
# COMPACT_ATOMS: atom_id res chain seq x y z
N LEU A 1 50.05 24.98 -39.17
CA LEU A 1 48.92 24.07 -38.91
C LEU A 1 49.27 23.25 -37.69
N VAL A 2 48.58 23.49 -36.58
CA VAL A 2 48.62 22.66 -35.38
C VAL A 2 47.19 22.11 -35.25
N PRO A 3 46.95 20.80 -35.20
CA PRO A 3 45.61 20.27 -34.99
C PRO A 3 45.18 20.53 -33.55
N ASN A 4 44.04 21.18 -33.36
CA ASN A 4 43.28 21.14 -32.11
C ASN A 4 42.61 19.76 -32.02
N PRO A 5 42.70 19.06 -30.88
CA PRO A 5 41.81 17.96 -30.57
C PRO A 5 40.54 18.53 -29.92
N ASP A 6 39.47 18.70 -30.71
CA ASP A 6 38.09 18.48 -30.26
C ASP A 6 38.06 17.07 -29.61
N GLU A 7 37.71 16.91 -28.33
CA GLU A 7 36.33 16.91 -27.82
C GLU A 7 35.38 16.10 -28.72
N GLU A 8 35.41 14.76 -28.62
CA GLU A 8 34.21 13.93 -28.76
C GLU A 8 34.32 12.76 -27.76
N ASP A 9 33.68 12.94 -26.60
CA ASP A 9 33.17 11.86 -25.75
C ASP A 9 32.12 11.09 -26.57
N GLU A 10 32.34 9.81 -26.82
CA GLU A 10 31.29 8.88 -27.26
C GLU A 10 31.22 7.72 -26.27
N GLU A 11 30.20 7.80 -25.43
CA GLU A 11 29.64 6.73 -24.61
C GLU A 11 29.12 5.61 -25.52
N GLU A 12 29.33 4.33 -25.17
CA GLU A 12 28.41 3.25 -25.57
C GLU A 12 28.55 2.04 -24.63
N GLU A 13 27.77 2.10 -23.56
CA GLU A 13 26.79 1.09 -23.15
C GLU A 13 27.10 -0.37 -23.49
N ASN A 14 27.51 -1.16 -22.48
CA ASN A 14 27.21 -2.59 -22.47
C ASN A 14 26.45 -2.92 -21.19
N GLU A 15 25.16 -2.57 -21.23
CA GLU A 15 24.16 -3.08 -20.31
C GLU A 15 24.07 -4.60 -20.48
N SER A 16 24.81 -5.33 -19.64
CA SER A 16 24.56 -6.75 -19.44
C SER A 16 23.24 -6.87 -18.68
N PHE A 17 22.14 -6.83 -19.42
CA PHE A 17 20.80 -7.12 -18.98
C PHE A 17 20.73 -8.56 -18.47
N LEU A 18 21.13 -8.77 -17.21
CA LEU A 18 20.83 -9.97 -16.46
C LEU A 18 19.33 -9.90 -16.15
N GLN A 19 18.58 -10.64 -16.95
CA GLN A 19 17.19 -10.95 -16.70
C GLN A 19 17.12 -11.80 -15.42
N GLU A 20 17.10 -11.15 -14.26
CA GLU A 20 16.73 -11.78 -13.01
C GLU A 20 15.24 -12.16 -13.10
N GLU A 21 15.02 -13.39 -13.53
CA GLU A 21 13.76 -14.10 -13.51
C GLU A 21 13.21 -14.04 -12.08
N ALA A 22 12.21 -13.18 -11.85
CA ALA A 22 11.53 -13.11 -10.57
C ALA A 22 10.95 -14.51 -10.28
N PRO A 23 11.27 -15.15 -9.14
CA PRO A 23 10.65 -16.41 -8.79
C PRO A 23 9.13 -16.20 -8.64
N ASP A 24 8.37 -16.81 -9.54
CA ASP A 24 6.92 -16.98 -9.42
C ASP A 24 6.68 -17.87 -8.21
N PHE A 25 6.45 -17.25 -7.05
CA PHE A 25 5.99 -17.95 -5.87
C PHE A 25 4.45 -18.00 -5.94
N PRO A 26 3.84 -19.11 -6.38
CA PRO A 26 2.41 -19.29 -6.13
C PRO A 26 2.21 -19.36 -4.62
N LEU A 27 1.65 -18.29 -4.04
CA LEU A 27 1.22 -18.18 -2.63
C LEU A 27 0.00 -19.08 -2.33
N ASN A 28 -0.03 -20.29 -2.88
CA ASN A 28 -1.15 -21.22 -2.73
C ASN A 28 -0.81 -22.50 -1.95
N ASP A 29 0.43 -22.68 -1.46
CA ASP A 29 0.81 -23.90 -0.74
C ASP A 29 1.33 -23.65 0.70
N ILE A 30 0.86 -22.60 1.37
CA ILE A 30 1.02 -22.51 2.82
C ILE A 30 -0.15 -23.24 3.48
N VAL A 31 -0.05 -24.56 3.54
CA VAL A 31 -0.90 -25.38 4.41
C VAL A 31 -0.38 -25.24 5.84
N ILE A 32 -0.94 -24.31 6.60
CA ILE A 32 -0.70 -24.25 8.05
C ILE A 32 -1.44 -25.44 8.68
N GLN A 33 -0.74 -26.57 8.84
CA GLN A 33 -1.25 -27.68 9.65
C GLN A 33 -1.08 -27.31 11.12
N ILE A 34 -2.18 -26.82 11.70
CA ILE A 34 -2.29 -26.60 13.14
C ILE A 34 -2.62 -27.97 13.75
N ASP A 35 -1.60 -28.72 14.18
CA ASP A 35 -1.77 -29.92 15.00
C ASP A 35 -2.29 -29.52 16.38
N THR A 36 -3.60 -29.30 16.49
CA THR A 36 -4.28 -29.27 17.78
C THR A 36 -4.55 -30.73 18.17
N SER A 37 -3.60 -31.36 18.87
CA SER A 37 -3.82 -32.67 19.48
C SER A 37 -4.78 -32.55 20.67
N GLY A 38 -6.05 -32.37 20.34
CA GLY A 38 -7.20 -32.31 21.26
C GLY A 38 -8.11 -33.53 21.03
N LYS A 39 -7.82 -34.57 21.79
CA LYS A 39 -8.59 -35.80 22.05
C LYS A 39 -10.13 -35.69 21.85
N GLY A 40 -10.66 -36.51 20.92
CA GLY A 40 -11.99 -37.11 21.05
C GLY A 40 -12.90 -37.05 19.82
N GLY A 41 -13.43 -38.21 19.40
CA GLY A 41 -14.71 -38.27 18.68
C GLY A 41 -14.69 -39.00 17.34
N SER A 42 -15.11 -40.25 17.36
CA SER A 42 -15.42 -41.05 16.18
C SER A 42 -16.68 -40.56 15.46
N SER A 43 -16.61 -40.62 14.12
CA SER A 43 -17.67 -41.09 13.20
C SER A 43 -18.79 -40.17 12.70
N LYS A 44 -19.04 -40.38 11.39
CA LYS A 44 -20.26 -40.17 10.55
C LYS A 44 -20.47 -38.81 9.88
N GLY A 45 -20.12 -38.79 8.58
CA GLY A 45 -21.07 -38.59 7.48
C GLY A 45 -21.83 -37.27 7.42
N GLY A 46 -21.47 -36.40 6.47
CA GLY A 46 -22.26 -35.22 6.17
C GLY A 46 -21.70 -34.40 5.01
N LYS A 47 -22.21 -34.66 3.80
CA LYS A 47 -22.59 -33.66 2.78
C LYS A 47 -21.67 -32.43 2.72
N SER A 48 -20.78 -32.40 1.72
CA SER A 48 -20.00 -31.22 1.32
C SER A 48 -20.92 -30.06 0.93
N GLY A 49 -21.38 -29.32 1.92
CA GLY A 49 -21.72 -27.91 1.76
C GLY A 49 -20.40 -27.16 1.70
N LEU A 50 -20.11 -26.54 0.57
CA LEU A 50 -19.09 -25.51 0.48
C LEU A 50 -19.55 -24.37 1.40
N THR A 51 -19.20 -24.43 2.68
CA THR A 51 -19.27 -23.28 3.55
C THR A 51 -18.29 -22.29 2.96
N SER A 52 -18.84 -21.27 2.29
CA SER A 52 -18.12 -20.06 1.91
C SER A 52 -17.34 -19.64 3.15
N ALA A 53 -16.02 -19.83 3.11
CA ALA A 53 -15.14 -19.32 4.12
C ALA A 53 -15.30 -17.81 4.05
N SER A 54 -16.10 -17.25 4.96
CA SER A 54 -16.08 -15.84 5.25
C SER A 54 -14.63 -15.54 5.59
N SER A 55 -13.91 -14.91 4.66
CA SER A 55 -12.59 -14.35 4.92
C SER A 55 -12.66 -13.63 6.26
N PRO A 56 -11.65 -13.77 7.15
CA PRO A 56 -11.64 -13.01 8.39
C PRO A 56 -11.85 -11.56 8.01
N SER A 57 -12.93 -10.95 8.49
CA SER A 57 -13.19 -9.54 8.27
C SER A 57 -12.06 -8.79 8.95
N ILE A 58 -11.01 -8.46 8.20
CA ILE A 58 -9.93 -7.58 8.65
C ILE A 58 -10.66 -6.31 9.07
N SER A 59 -10.81 -6.15 10.37
CA SER A 59 -11.60 -5.06 10.94
C SER A 59 -10.85 -3.78 10.61
N SER A 60 -11.22 -3.10 9.54
CA SER A 60 -10.52 -1.90 9.09
C SER A 60 -10.62 -0.82 10.17
N HIS A 61 -9.53 -0.09 10.39
CA HIS A 61 -9.54 1.03 11.32
C HIS A 61 -10.58 2.07 10.88
N PRO A 62 -11.38 2.68 11.78
CA PRO A 62 -12.40 3.66 11.38
C PRO A 62 -11.80 4.83 10.59
N LEU A 63 -10.60 5.28 10.96
CA LEU A 63 -9.87 6.30 10.20
C LEU A 63 -9.47 5.83 8.80
N ALA A 64 -9.18 4.54 8.60
CA ALA A 64 -8.86 3.99 7.28
C ALA A 64 -10.08 4.07 6.35
N LEU A 65 -11.27 3.79 6.87
CA LEU A 65 -12.52 3.91 6.13
C LEU A 65 -12.79 5.36 5.73
N LEU A 66 -12.68 6.29 6.69
CA LEU A 66 -12.87 7.71 6.43
C LEU A 66 -11.83 8.25 5.43
N LEU A 67 -10.55 7.90 5.61
CA LEU A 67 -9.49 8.30 4.70
C LEU A 67 -9.74 7.78 3.29
N SER A 68 -10.22 6.54 3.14
CA SER A 68 -10.58 5.96 1.84
C SER A 68 -11.69 6.75 1.14
N GLN A 69 -12.68 7.24 1.89
CA GLN A 69 -13.74 8.10 1.34
C GLN A 69 -13.18 9.45 0.90
N LEU A 70 -12.36 10.08 1.76
CA LEU A 70 -11.70 11.35 1.46
C LEU A 70 -10.75 11.23 0.25
N TRP A 71 -10.14 10.07 0.07
CA TRP A 71 -9.22 9.81 -1.05
C TRP A 71 -9.85 9.97 -2.43
N ARG A 72 -11.17 9.77 -2.54
CA ARG A 72 -11.93 9.93 -3.79
C ARG A 72 -11.86 11.35 -4.33
N TYR A 73 -11.66 12.34 -3.47
CA TYR A 73 -11.53 13.74 -3.89
C TYR A 73 -10.16 14.06 -4.47
N LYS A 74 -9.16 13.20 -4.21
CA LYS A 74 -7.82 13.38 -4.78
C LYS A 74 -7.83 13.32 -6.31
N ALA A 75 -8.69 12.48 -6.88
CA ALA A 75 -8.92 12.41 -8.33
C ALA A 75 -9.54 13.70 -8.92
N GLN A 76 -10.10 14.57 -8.08
CA GLN A 76 -10.68 15.86 -8.48
C GLN A 76 -9.68 17.03 -8.31
N GLY A 77 -8.42 16.71 -8.01
CA GLY A 77 -7.37 17.72 -7.78
C GLY A 77 -7.22 18.17 -6.33
N ALA A 78 -7.92 17.52 -5.38
CA ALA A 78 -7.68 17.79 -3.97
C ALA A 78 -6.34 17.21 -3.50
N SER A 79 -5.67 17.86 -2.56
CA SER A 79 -4.52 17.28 -1.86
C SER A 79 -4.94 16.76 -0.49
N ILE A 80 -4.23 15.73 0.00
CA ILE A 80 -4.48 15.12 1.30
C ILE A 80 -3.23 15.24 2.14
N GLU A 81 -3.39 15.89 3.28
CA GLU A 81 -2.38 16.12 4.29
C GLU A 81 -2.67 15.22 5.50
N VAL A 82 -1.71 14.39 5.86
CA VAL A 82 -1.77 13.53 7.05
C VAL A 82 -0.80 14.10 8.08
N HIS A 83 -1.33 14.59 9.19
CA HIS A 83 -0.53 15.16 10.27
C HIS A 83 -0.40 14.12 11.38
N LEU A 84 0.85 13.83 11.75
CA LEU A 84 1.21 12.88 12.78
C LEU A 84 1.40 13.57 14.14
N GLY A 85 1.28 12.80 15.21
CA GLY A 85 1.38 13.31 16.59
C GLY A 85 2.74 13.91 16.96
N ASP A 86 3.80 13.57 16.23
CA ASP A 86 5.14 14.16 16.37
C ASP A 86 5.29 15.52 15.66
N GLY A 87 4.23 16.01 15.01
CA GLY A 87 4.23 17.26 14.26
C GLY A 87 4.68 17.10 12.81
N LYS A 88 5.08 15.90 12.39
CA LYS A 88 5.38 15.60 10.98
C LYS A 88 4.12 15.65 10.12
N LEU A 89 4.29 16.21 8.94
CA LEU A 89 3.29 16.27 7.88
C LEU A 89 3.69 15.31 6.76
N LEU A 90 2.75 14.51 6.29
CA LEU A 90 2.87 13.72 5.07
C LEU A 90 1.88 14.25 4.04
N GLU A 91 2.36 14.48 2.82
CA GLU A 91 1.55 14.69 1.62
C GLU A 91 1.74 13.48 0.68
N PRO A 92 1.06 12.37 0.98
CA PRO A 92 1.19 11.14 0.20
C PRO A 92 0.61 11.27 -1.20
N ASP A 93 1.31 10.71 -2.19
CA ASP A 93 0.84 10.46 -3.56
C ASP A 93 -0.12 9.27 -3.63
N GLN A 94 0.16 8.22 -2.87
CA GLN A 94 -0.68 7.03 -2.79
C GLN A 94 -0.83 6.57 -1.34
N PHE A 95 -1.91 5.82 -1.07
CA PHE A 95 -2.14 5.22 0.23
C PHE A 95 -2.75 3.83 0.07
N SER A 96 -2.42 2.95 1.01
CA SER A 96 -3.09 1.69 1.21
C SER A 96 -3.27 1.41 2.70
N SER A 97 -4.42 0.87 3.09
CA SER A 97 -4.62 0.32 4.43
C SER A 97 -4.18 -1.13 4.39
N LYS A 98 -3.01 -1.44 4.99
CA LYS A 98 -2.52 -2.82 5.04
C LYS A 98 -3.32 -3.67 6.03
N ASP A 99 -3.60 -3.09 7.19
CA ASP A 99 -4.27 -3.77 8.30
C ASP A 99 -5.04 -2.77 9.17
N ALA A 100 -5.64 -3.28 10.24
CA ALA A 100 -6.40 -2.51 11.22
C ALA A 100 -5.55 -1.52 12.04
N GLN A 101 -4.22 -1.62 11.98
CA GLN A 101 -3.31 -0.87 12.86
C GLN A 101 -2.43 0.10 12.08
N HIS A 102 -2.11 -0.19 10.82
CA HIS A 102 -1.18 0.62 10.03
C HIS A 102 -1.73 1.06 8.67
N ALA A 103 -1.33 2.28 8.30
CA ALA A 103 -1.44 2.85 6.97
C ALA A 103 -0.07 2.78 6.27
N ILE A 104 -0.06 2.52 4.98
CA ILE A 104 1.12 2.68 4.13
C ILE A 104 0.88 3.89 3.23
N PHE A 105 1.77 4.86 3.31
CA PHE A 105 1.78 6.07 2.50
C PHE A 105 2.95 6.01 1.52
N ALA A 106 2.71 6.33 0.25
CA ALA A 106 3.77 6.46 -0.74
C ALA A 106 3.84 7.90 -1.22
N SER A 107 5.04 8.45 -1.36
CA SER A 107 5.30 9.73 -2.02
C SER A 107 6.34 9.53 -3.11
N ALA A 108 6.12 10.14 -4.26
CA ALA A 108 7.07 10.18 -5.37
C ALA A 108 8.13 11.24 -5.09
N GLU A 109 9.39 10.89 -5.34
CA GLU A 109 10.52 11.80 -5.20
C GLU A 109 10.93 12.35 -6.58
N ALA A 110 11.60 13.49 -6.59
CA ALA A 110 11.99 14.18 -7.82
C ALA A 110 12.96 13.38 -8.71
N ASN A 111 13.69 12.43 -8.12
CA ASN A 111 14.60 11.50 -8.78
C ASN A 111 13.88 10.28 -9.40
N GLY A 112 12.55 10.22 -9.36
CA GLY A 112 11.76 9.09 -9.85
C GLY A 112 11.65 7.90 -8.88
N THR A 113 12.25 7.98 -7.68
CA THR A 113 12.05 6.96 -6.64
C THR A 113 10.77 7.19 -5.85
N HIS A 114 10.36 6.19 -5.09
CA HIS A 114 9.19 6.27 -4.22
C HIS A 114 9.63 6.03 -2.77
N THR A 115 9.19 6.91 -1.87
CA THR A 115 9.34 6.71 -0.44
C THR A 115 8.07 6.10 0.13
N LEU A 116 8.19 4.94 0.76
CA LEU A 116 7.10 4.30 1.50
C LEU A 116 7.24 4.59 2.99
N THR A 117 6.18 5.10 3.61
CA THR A 117 6.10 5.36 5.05
C THR A 117 4.97 4.54 5.65
N ALA A 118 5.31 3.61 6.54
CA ALA A 118 4.33 2.90 7.37
C ALA A 118 4.03 3.73 8.63
N VAL A 119 2.75 4.00 8.88
CA VAL A 119 2.29 4.85 9.97
C VAL A 119 1.22 4.11 10.76
N ALA A 120 1.34 4.09 12.09
CA ALA A 120 0.29 3.56 12.94
C ALA A 120 -0.93 4.50 12.91
N TRP A 121 -2.14 3.97 12.75
CA TRP A 121 -3.35 4.79 12.77
C TRP A 121 -3.50 5.60 14.06
N SER A 122 -3.02 5.06 15.18
CA SER A 122 -2.99 5.75 16.49
C SER A 122 -2.07 6.98 16.53
N SER A 123 -1.08 7.07 15.63
CA SER A 123 -0.19 8.23 15.52
C SER A 123 -0.76 9.34 14.62
N VAL A 124 -1.81 9.06 13.85
CA VAL A 124 -2.44 10.06 13.00
C VAL A 124 -3.30 10.98 13.87
N GLN A 125 -2.92 12.24 13.94
CA GLN A 125 -3.61 13.23 14.77
C GLN A 125 -4.75 13.92 14.01
N ARG A 126 -4.53 14.24 12.73
CA ARG A 126 -5.56 14.81 11.86
C ARG A 126 -5.29 14.50 10.38
N VAL A 127 -6.36 14.43 9.61
CA VAL A 127 -6.34 14.37 8.15
C VAL A 127 -7.00 15.64 7.61
N VAL A 128 -6.35 16.32 6.69
CA VAL A 128 -6.87 17.53 6.05
C VAL A 128 -6.95 17.30 4.55
N VAL A 129 -8.09 17.62 3.95
CA VAL A 129 -8.27 17.62 2.50
C VAL A 129 -8.33 19.06 2.03
N ARG A 130 -7.46 19.44 1.09
CA ARG A 130 -7.40 20.80 0.53
C ARG A 130 -7.78 20.79 -0.93
N GLY A 131 -8.27 21.93 -1.42
CA GLY A 131 -8.62 22.09 -2.84
C GLY A 131 -9.93 21.39 -3.22
N LEU A 132 -10.84 21.14 -2.27
CA LEU A 132 -12.18 20.64 -2.58
C LEU A 132 -12.98 21.72 -3.33
N GLN A 133 -13.40 21.40 -4.56
CA GLN A 133 -14.25 22.28 -5.36
C GLN A 133 -15.71 22.28 -4.88
N GLN A 134 -16.16 21.17 -4.31
CA GLN A 134 -17.50 21.01 -3.77
C GLN A 134 -17.43 20.23 -2.45
N LEU A 135 -18.27 20.62 -1.50
CA LEU A 135 -18.39 19.89 -0.24
C LEU A 135 -19.27 18.64 -0.40
N PRO A 136 -19.00 17.56 0.35
CA PRO A 136 -19.82 16.35 0.32
C PRO A 136 -21.20 16.65 0.92
N LYS A 137 -22.26 16.59 0.11
CA LYS A 137 -23.65 16.86 0.54
C LYS A 137 -24.21 15.87 1.57
N GLU A 138 -23.55 14.72 1.70
CA GLU A 138 -23.90 13.69 2.68
C GLU A 138 -23.46 14.05 4.11
N TRP A 139 -22.53 15.01 4.27
CA TRP A 139 -21.96 15.39 5.56
C TRP A 139 -22.42 16.78 6.05
N PHE A 140 -23.09 17.57 5.21
CA PHE A 140 -23.50 18.95 5.45
C PHE A 140 -24.89 19.22 4.86
#